data_AF-A0A7K2VIT1-F1
#
_entry.id   AF-A0A7K2VIT1-F1
#
_cell.length_a   1.000
_cell.length_b   1.000
_cell.length_c   1.000
_cell.angle_alpha   90.00
_cell.angle_beta   90.00
_cell.angle_gamma   90.00
#
_symmetry.space_group_name_H-M   'P 1'
#
loop_
_entity.id
_entity.type
_entity.pdbx_description
1 polymer ?
#
loop_
_entity_poly.entity_id
_entity_poly.type
_entity_poly.pdbx_seq_one_letter_code
_entity_poly.pdbx_strand_id
1 'polypeptide(L)'
;MTKGKTAALAAGTLALMLGAAVPATAVPVRAAATPTAAASRTGTFYGTYQHADGCVYLRSAAGYHYLLEGYTMGNNGGLYKKGGGFIAYPGWRIAAHGTQYNKSSTTLCTTWGAYRRIKATSIYAY
;
A
#
# COMPACT_ATOMS: atom_id res chain seq x y z
N MET A 1 -55.62 21.75 26.57
CA MET A 1 -55.60 23.11 27.16
C MET A 1 -54.17 23.48 27.48
N THR A 2 -53.86 24.73 27.17
CA THR A 2 -52.59 25.45 27.13
C THR A 2 -51.90 25.61 28.49
N LYS A 3 -50.56 25.71 28.48
CA LYS A 3 -49.65 26.61 29.26
C LYS A 3 -48.33 25.87 29.52
N GLY A 4 -47.13 26.30 29.13
CA GLY A 4 -46.66 27.62 28.75
C GLY A 4 -45.87 28.26 29.91
N LYS A 5 -44.56 28.47 29.68
CA LYS A 5 -43.69 29.52 30.28
C LYS A 5 -43.22 29.27 31.74
N THR A 6 -42.04 29.64 32.23
CA THR A 6 -40.83 30.35 31.74
C THR A 6 -39.85 30.45 32.93
N ALA A 7 -38.54 30.46 32.64
CA ALA A 7 -37.48 31.23 33.34
C ALA A 7 -37.15 30.80 34.80
N ALA A 8 -35.96 30.99 35.38
CA ALA A 8 -34.77 31.76 35.06
C ALA A 8 -33.57 31.19 35.86
N LEU A 9 -32.35 31.40 35.33
CA LEU A 9 -31.07 31.83 35.97
C LEU A 9 -30.90 31.64 37.51
N ALA A 10 -29.74 31.32 38.09
CA ALA A 10 -28.34 31.58 37.76
C ALA A 10 -27.47 30.69 38.69
N ALA A 11 -26.37 30.09 38.23
CA ALA A 11 -24.99 30.59 38.33
C ALA A 11 -24.19 30.05 39.53
N GLY A 12 -22.95 29.61 39.22
CA GLY A 12 -21.90 29.21 40.16
C GLY A 12 -21.79 27.69 40.29
N THR A 13 -20.70 27.00 39.96
CA THR A 13 -19.32 27.44 39.78
C THR A 13 -18.57 26.34 39.00
N LEU A 14 -17.67 26.75 38.12
CA LEU A 14 -16.90 25.95 37.18
C LEU A 14 -15.90 25.02 37.89
N ALA A 15 -15.88 23.73 37.57
CA ALA A 15 -14.72 22.86 37.83
C ALA A 15 -14.60 21.76 36.76
N LEU A 16 -13.74 22.05 35.78
CA LEU A 16 -12.98 21.16 34.89
C LEU A 16 -13.52 19.76 34.62
N MET A 17 -14.09 19.53 33.43
CA MET A 17 -13.98 18.25 32.75
C MET A 17 -14.11 18.42 31.22
N LEU A 18 -13.17 17.79 30.51
CA LEU A 18 -13.17 17.45 29.08
C LEU A 18 -13.07 18.61 28.08
N GLY A 19 -11.83 18.98 27.78
CA GLY A 19 -11.47 19.79 26.62
C GLY A 19 -11.90 19.13 25.30
N ALA A 20 -12.72 19.87 24.56
CA ALA A 20 -12.83 19.96 23.11
C ALA A 20 -12.78 18.63 22.33
N ALA A 21 -13.98 18.08 22.09
CA ALA A 21 -14.24 17.27 20.92
C ALA A 21 -14.02 18.12 19.66
N VAL A 22 -12.81 18.03 19.09
CA VAL A 22 -12.61 18.31 17.66
C VAL A 22 -13.40 17.23 16.91
N PRO A 23 -14.25 17.55 15.93
CA PRO A 23 -14.79 16.53 15.05
C PRO A 23 -13.62 16.00 14.22
N ALA A 24 -12.93 14.98 14.74
CA ALA A 24 -12.10 14.12 13.95
C ALA A 24 -13.05 13.47 12.96
N THR A 25 -13.14 14.04 11.76
CA THR A 25 -13.60 13.32 10.58
C THR A 25 -12.96 11.96 10.65
N ALA A 26 -13.77 10.94 10.94
CA ALA A 26 -13.34 9.57 11.00
C ALA A 26 -12.84 9.21 9.60
N VAL A 27 -11.55 9.45 9.36
CA VAL A 27 -10.85 8.83 8.24
C VAL A 27 -11.03 7.35 8.51
N PRO A 28 -11.74 6.60 7.65
CA PRO A 28 -11.78 5.16 7.82
C PRO A 28 -10.34 4.69 7.69
N VAL A 29 -9.72 4.36 8.82
CA VAL A 29 -8.48 3.58 8.84
C VAL A 29 -8.89 2.27 8.20
N ARG A 30 -8.63 2.17 6.90
CA ARG A 30 -8.82 0.96 6.12
C ARG A 30 -7.95 -0.07 6.81
N ALA A 31 -8.54 -0.86 7.71
CA ALA A 31 -7.89 -1.96 8.36
C ALA A 31 -7.20 -2.75 7.24
N ALA A 32 -5.87 -2.82 7.31
CA ALA A 32 -5.09 -3.56 6.35
C ALA A 32 -5.57 -5.00 6.46
N ALA A 33 -6.42 -5.42 5.52
CA ALA A 33 -6.95 -6.76 5.49
C ALA A 33 -5.76 -7.72 5.51
N THR A 34 -5.61 -8.43 6.62
CA THR A 34 -4.67 -9.54 6.74
C THR A 34 -4.96 -10.48 5.57
N PRO A 35 -4.00 -10.74 4.67
CA PRO A 35 -4.27 -11.55 3.50
C PRO A 35 -4.58 -12.97 3.94
N THR A 36 -5.85 -13.34 3.78
CA THR A 36 -6.36 -14.71 3.90
C THR A 36 -5.56 -15.63 2.97
N ALA A 37 -5.34 -16.87 3.42
CA ALA A 37 -4.58 -17.98 2.82
C ALA A 37 -4.09 -17.82 1.36
N ALA A 38 -2.80 -18.12 1.15
CA ALA A 38 -1.99 -18.10 -0.06
C ALA A 38 -2.71 -18.34 -1.41
N ALA A 39 -3.49 -17.37 -1.89
CA ALA A 39 -4.00 -17.37 -3.25
C ALA A 39 -2.85 -17.05 -4.21
N SER A 40 -2.49 -18.03 -5.04
CA SER A 40 -1.56 -17.86 -6.15
C SER A 40 -2.35 -17.65 -7.45
N ARG A 41 -1.93 -16.69 -8.28
CA ARG A 41 -2.57 -16.40 -9.57
C ARG A 41 -1.50 -16.22 -10.64
N THR A 42 -1.65 -16.92 -11.75
CA THR A 42 -0.81 -16.74 -12.93
C THR A 42 -1.48 -15.79 -13.93
N GLY A 43 -0.68 -14.94 -14.58
CA GLY A 43 -1.15 -14.03 -15.61
C GLY A 43 -0.20 -12.85 -15.82
N THR A 44 -0.72 -11.80 -16.45
CA THR A 44 0.00 -10.55 -16.67
C THR A 44 -0.42 -9.52 -15.65
N PHE A 45 0.56 -8.96 -14.94
CA PHE A 45 0.37 -7.90 -13.96
C PHE A 45 0.88 -6.61 -14.56
N TYR A 46 -0.03 -5.64 -14.71
CA TYR A 46 0.27 -4.33 -15.25
C TYR A 46 0.44 -3.32 -14.12
N GLY A 47 1.44 -2.47 -14.24
CA GLY A 47 1.68 -1.43 -13.26
C GLY A 47 2.84 -0.53 -13.61
N THR A 48 3.26 0.26 -12.64
CA THR A 48 4.41 1.14 -12.74
C THR A 48 5.57 0.56 -11.97
N TYR A 49 6.76 0.55 -12.56
CA TYR A 49 7.98 0.17 -11.87
C TYR A 49 8.32 1.19 -10.79
N GLN A 50 8.56 0.71 -9.56
CA GLN A 50 9.06 1.49 -8.44
C GLN A 50 10.11 0.67 -7.69
N HIS A 51 10.96 1.34 -6.91
CA HIS A 51 11.91 0.67 -6.02
C HIS A 51 11.91 1.33 -4.63
N ALA A 52 12.23 0.54 -3.61
CA ALA A 52 12.39 0.95 -2.22
C ALA A 52 13.23 -0.10 -1.48
N ASP A 53 14.03 0.31 -0.49
CA ASP A 53 14.92 -0.55 0.28
C ASP A 53 15.86 -1.44 -0.58
N GLY A 54 16.29 -0.92 -1.73
CA GLY A 54 17.11 -1.68 -2.69
C GLY A 54 16.37 -2.79 -3.44
N CYS A 55 15.05 -2.90 -3.27
CA CYS A 55 14.21 -3.88 -3.94
C CYS A 55 13.35 -3.25 -5.03
N VAL A 56 12.98 -4.06 -6.02
CA VAL A 56 12.22 -3.65 -7.20
C VAL A 56 10.78 -4.16 -7.14
N TYR A 57 9.84 -3.29 -7.48
CA TYR A 57 8.42 -3.54 -7.32
C TYR A 57 7.62 -3.11 -8.54
N LEU A 58 6.50 -3.79 -8.75
CA LEU A 58 5.42 -3.33 -9.62
C LEU A 58 4.31 -2.75 -8.74
N ARG A 59 3.98 -1.48 -8.95
CA ARG A 59 2.82 -0.82 -8.35
C ARG A 59 1.64 -0.92 -9.31
N SER A 60 0.62 -1.70 -8.96
CA SER A 60 -0.58 -1.82 -9.77
C SER A 60 -1.45 -0.56 -9.68
N ALA A 61 -2.37 -0.40 -10.63
CA ALA A 61 -3.35 0.68 -10.62
C ALA A 61 -4.21 0.71 -9.34
N ALA A 62 -4.43 -0.44 -8.71
CA ALA A 62 -5.16 -0.55 -7.43
C ALA A 62 -4.32 -0.16 -6.20
N GLY A 63 -3.07 0.28 -6.40
CA GLY A 63 -2.15 0.68 -5.32
C GLY A 63 -1.45 -0.48 -4.62
N TYR A 64 -1.50 -1.69 -5.18
CA TYR A 64 -0.77 -2.82 -4.62
C TYR A 64 0.66 -2.84 -5.12
N HIS A 65 1.59 -3.12 -4.21
CA HIS A 65 3.00 -3.25 -4.52
C HIS A 65 3.39 -4.73 -4.52
N TYR A 66 3.97 -5.18 -5.62
CA TYR A 66 4.40 -6.57 -5.80
C TYR A 66 5.91 -6.61 -5.95
N LEU A 67 6.59 -7.35 -5.09
CA LEU A 67 8.02 -7.60 -5.25
C LEU A 67 8.27 -8.41 -6.53
N LEU A 68 9.17 -7.92 -7.38
CA LEU A 68 9.55 -8.59 -8.62
C LEU A 68 10.74 -9.53 -8.38
N GLU A 69 10.46 -10.81 -8.15
CA GLU A 69 11.52 -11.78 -7.87
C GLU A 69 12.30 -12.15 -9.13
N GLY A 70 13.61 -12.32 -8.99
CA GLY A 70 14.52 -12.55 -10.12
C GLY A 70 14.97 -11.27 -10.84
N TYR A 71 14.57 -10.10 -10.34
CA TYR A 71 14.95 -8.79 -10.85
C TYR A 71 15.73 -8.01 -9.80
N THR A 72 16.49 -7.00 -10.24
CA THR A 72 17.31 -6.16 -9.38
C THR A 72 17.26 -4.71 -9.82
N MET A 73 17.55 -3.81 -8.89
CA MET A 73 17.80 -2.41 -9.17
C MET A 73 19.26 -2.23 -9.57
N GLY A 74 19.54 -1.48 -10.64
CA GLY A 74 20.89 -1.01 -10.97
C GLY A 74 21.25 0.28 -10.23
N ASN A 75 22.51 0.68 -10.25
CA ASN A 75 22.97 1.90 -9.57
C ASN A 75 22.28 3.19 -10.07
N ASN A 76 21.77 3.17 -11.31
CA ASN A 76 20.98 4.25 -11.91
C ASN A 76 19.49 4.19 -11.54
N GLY A 77 19.07 3.31 -10.63
CA GLY A 77 17.67 3.08 -10.29
C GLY A 77 16.89 2.25 -11.32
N GLY A 78 17.52 1.83 -12.42
CA GLY A 78 16.87 1.02 -13.46
C GLY A 78 16.49 -0.38 -12.97
N LEU A 79 15.45 -0.95 -13.59
CA LEU A 79 15.04 -2.34 -13.41
C LEU A 79 15.83 -3.23 -14.38
N TYR A 80 16.46 -4.27 -13.84
CA TYR A 80 17.25 -5.24 -14.60
C TYR A 80 16.81 -6.67 -14.28
N LYS A 81 16.89 -7.56 -15.26
CA LYS A 81 16.82 -9.01 -15.01
C LYS A 81 18.14 -9.46 -14.39
N LYS A 82 18.09 -10.27 -13.32
CA LYS A 82 19.34 -10.83 -12.74
C LYS A 82 20.04 -11.69 -13.80
N GLY A 83 21.30 -11.36 -14.10
CA GLY A 83 22.08 -12.01 -15.17
C GLY A 83 21.66 -11.63 -16.59
N GLY A 84 20.94 -10.51 -16.78
CA GLY A 84 20.44 -10.06 -18.09
C GLY A 84 20.46 -8.54 -18.28
N GLY A 85 19.62 -8.06 -19.21
CA GLY A 85 19.58 -6.66 -19.67
C GLY A 85 18.62 -5.72 -18.92
N PHE A 86 18.73 -4.43 -19.24
CA PHE A 86 17.86 -3.34 -18.76
C PHE A 86 16.42 -3.51 -19.25
N ILE A 87 15.46 -3.12 -18.42
CA ILE A 87 14.02 -3.23 -18.71
C ILE A 87 13.31 -1.87 -18.64
N ALA A 88 13.52 -1.10 -17.57
CA ALA A 88 12.73 0.11 -17.31
C ALA A 88 13.40 1.06 -16.32
N TYR A 89 13.08 2.36 -16.41
CA TYR A 89 13.41 3.34 -15.37
C TYR A 89 12.24 3.52 -14.39
N PRO A 90 12.50 4.00 -13.15
CA PRO A 90 11.43 4.26 -12.18
C PRO A 90 10.34 5.15 -12.79
N GLY A 91 9.07 4.81 -12.56
CA GLY A 91 7.93 5.53 -13.14
C GLY A 91 7.46 5.02 -14.50
N TRP A 92 8.23 4.16 -15.18
CA TRP A 92 7.79 3.52 -16.42
C TRP A 92 6.71 2.48 -16.16
N ARG A 93 5.79 2.34 -17.12
CA ARG A 93 4.79 1.27 -17.10
C ARG A 93 5.45 -0.03 -17.54
N ILE A 94 5.17 -1.10 -16.80
CA ILE A 94 5.72 -2.42 -17.03
C ILE A 94 4.63 -3.49 -16.93
N ALA A 95 4.75 -4.52 -17.76
CA ALA A 95 3.91 -5.71 -17.73
C ALA A 95 4.77 -6.88 -17.25
N ALA A 96 4.43 -7.44 -16.10
CA ALA A 96 5.10 -8.60 -15.53
C ALA A 96 4.27 -9.85 -15.79
N HIS A 97 4.80 -10.79 -16.59
CA HIS A 97 4.17 -12.07 -16.85
C HIS A 97 4.69 -13.09 -15.86
N GLY A 98 3.80 -13.78 -15.15
CA GLY A 98 4.21 -14.84 -14.25
C GLY A 98 3.17 -15.17 -13.21
N THR A 99 3.64 -15.60 -12.04
CA THR A 99 2.77 -16.05 -10.96
C THR A 99 2.89 -15.12 -9.76
N GLN A 100 1.79 -14.47 -9.40
CA GLN A 100 1.65 -13.76 -8.15
C GLN A 100 1.34 -14.73 -7.03
N TYR A 101 1.97 -14.54 -5.88
CA TYR A 101 1.67 -15.31 -4.68
C TYR A 101 1.92 -14.46 -3.42
N ASN A 102 1.36 -14.91 -2.31
CA ASN A 102 1.59 -14.29 -1.01
C ASN A 102 2.61 -15.11 -0.21
N LYS A 103 3.57 -14.42 0.43
CA LYS A 103 4.56 -15.06 1.30
C LYS A 103 4.84 -14.13 2.47
N SER A 104 4.66 -14.61 3.69
CA SER A 104 5.15 -13.93 4.90
C SER A 104 6.65 -14.23 5.02
N SER A 105 7.50 -13.20 4.95
CA SER A 105 8.94 -13.37 5.07
C SER A 105 9.60 -12.12 5.64
N THR A 106 10.57 -12.31 6.53
CA THR A 106 11.54 -11.31 7.02
C THR A 106 12.56 -10.96 5.93
N THR A 107 12.08 -10.55 4.77
CA THR A 107 12.95 -10.18 3.63
C THR A 107 13.45 -8.75 3.82
N LEU A 108 14.63 -8.44 3.29
CA LEU A 108 15.20 -7.08 3.26
C LEU A 108 14.26 -6.05 2.58
N CYS A 109 13.39 -6.52 1.69
CA CYS A 109 12.34 -5.76 1.01
C CYS A 109 11.15 -5.47 1.93
N THR A 110 11.38 -4.74 3.03
CA THR A 110 10.41 -4.57 4.13
C THR A 110 9.31 -3.55 3.82
N THR A 111 9.56 -2.53 2.98
CA THR A 111 8.57 -1.49 2.71
C THR A 111 7.30 -2.04 2.04
N TRP A 112 7.45 -2.90 1.03
CA TRP A 112 6.31 -3.39 0.23
C TRP A 112 6.32 -4.90 -0.08
N GLY A 113 7.48 -5.56 -0.02
CA GLY A 113 7.68 -6.96 -0.45
C GLY A 113 7.40 -8.00 0.63
N ALA A 114 6.95 -7.56 1.82
CA ALA A 114 6.73 -8.42 2.97
C ALA A 114 5.61 -9.46 2.74
N TYR A 115 4.67 -9.18 1.82
CA TYR A 115 3.47 -10.00 1.64
C TYR A 115 3.19 -10.43 0.20
N ARG A 116 3.35 -9.55 -0.81
CA ARG A 116 2.93 -9.82 -2.19
C ARG A 116 4.11 -9.88 -3.15
N ARG A 117 4.18 -10.95 -3.93
CA ARG A 117 5.31 -11.21 -4.84
C ARG A 117 4.81 -11.65 -6.19
N ILE A 118 5.62 -11.38 -7.21
CA ILE A 118 5.46 -11.95 -8.54
C ILE A 118 6.77 -12.64 -8.89
N LYS A 119 6.71 -13.95 -9.13
CA LYS A 119 7.78 -14.68 -9.82
C LYS A 119 7.54 -14.51 -11.31
N ALA A 120 8.11 -13.46 -11.90
CA ALA A 120 7.90 -13.14 -13.30
C ALA A 120 8.83 -13.95 -14.20
N THR A 121 8.28 -14.61 -15.21
CA THR A 121 9.02 -15.26 -16.29
C THR A 121 9.58 -14.24 -17.27
N SER A 122 8.87 -13.13 -17.48
CA SER A 122 9.33 -11.99 -18.26
C SER A 122 8.71 -10.67 -17.77
N ILE A 123 9.43 -9.56 -18.00
CA ILE A 123 8.93 -8.20 -17.78
C ILE A 123 9.37 -7.34 -18.97
N TYR A 124 8.46 -6.53 -19.48
CA TYR A 124 8.76 -5.50 -20.49
C TYR A 124 8.09 -4.18 -20.14
N ALA A 125 8.72 -3.08 -20.58
CA ALA A 125 8.11 -1.76 -20.56
C ALA A 125 7.14 -1.60 -21.74
N TYR A 126 6.09 -0.79 -21.57
CA TYR A 126 5.08 -0.52 -22.60
C TYR A 126 4.42 0.85 -22.41
#